data_AF-A0A1Q7X6A4-F1
#
_entry.id   AF-A0A1Q7X6A4-F1
#
_cell.length_a   1.000
_cell.length_b   1.000
_cell.length_c   1.000
_cell.angle_alpha   90.00
_cell.angle_beta   90.00
_cell.angle_gamma   90.00
#
_symmetry.space_group_name_H-M   'P 1'
#
loop_
_entity.id
_entity.type
_entity.pdbx_description
1 polymer ?
#
loop_
_entity_poly.entity_id
_entity_poly.type
_entity_poly.pdbx_seq_one_letter_code
_entity_poly.pdbx_strand_id
1 'polypeptide(L)'
;MLKALVDAGIEAGVGMARVLPGLSDSPRQLEATVAAAAEAGACFLWANVVYLKPGTKEHFMEFLARDYPGLLARYRDLFPGAYAPTAVKAPLIEAVSALKGQHGIGDRRGWRAEPPAEPVQLGLAV
;
A
#
# COMPACT_ATOMS: atom_id res chain seq x y z
N MET A 1 -1.19 -11.71 -14.33
CA MET A 1 -2.01 -12.26 -13.21
C MET A 1 -3.19 -11.35 -12.88
N LEU A 2 -2.96 -10.10 -12.44
CA LEU A 2 -4.06 -9.16 -12.09
C LEU A 2 -5.15 -9.07 -13.17
N LYS A 3 -4.77 -8.78 -14.42
CA LYS A 3 -5.72 -8.70 -15.55
C LYS A 3 -6.53 -9.98 -15.73
N ALA A 4 -5.93 -11.16 -15.56
CA ALA A 4 -6.67 -12.43 -15.68
C ALA A 4 -7.73 -12.60 -14.57
N LEU A 5 -7.45 -12.12 -13.35
CA LEU A 5 -8.44 -12.13 -12.27
C LEU A 5 -9.59 -11.16 -12.59
N VAL A 6 -9.25 -9.94 -13.00
CA VAL A 6 -10.25 -8.90 -13.35
C VAL A 6 -11.11 -9.33 -14.53
N ASP A 7 -10.51 -9.87 -15.61
CA ASP A 7 -11.23 -10.37 -16.78
C ASP A 7 -12.14 -11.56 -16.44
N ALA A 8 -11.81 -12.33 -15.39
CA ALA A 8 -12.65 -13.40 -14.85
C ALA A 8 -13.76 -12.89 -13.90
N GLY A 9 -13.91 -11.58 -13.73
CA GLY A 9 -14.90 -10.95 -12.84
C GLY A 9 -14.53 -10.94 -11.36
N ILE A 10 -13.26 -11.26 -11.02
CA ILE A 10 -12.78 -11.21 -9.64
C ILE A 10 -12.29 -9.80 -9.32
N GLU A 11 -12.79 -9.25 -8.22
CA GLU A 11 -12.36 -7.96 -7.70
C GLU A 11 -10.95 -8.07 -7.13
N ALA A 12 -9.99 -7.53 -7.87
CA ALA A 12 -8.58 -7.60 -7.55
C ALA A 12 -7.93 -6.22 -7.60
N GLY A 13 -6.84 -6.07 -6.86
CA GLY A 13 -6.13 -4.81 -6.72
C GLY A 13 -4.67 -5.01 -6.38
N VAL A 14 -3.96 -3.91 -6.19
CA VAL A 14 -2.50 -3.91 -5.94
C VAL A 14 -2.18 -3.38 -4.55
N GLY A 15 -1.40 -4.14 -3.79
CA GLY A 15 -0.74 -3.66 -2.59
C GLY A 15 0.73 -3.34 -2.87
N MET A 16 1.06 -2.05 -2.97
CA MET A 16 2.44 -1.57 -3.12
C MET A 16 3.13 -1.52 -1.75
N ALA A 17 3.47 -2.69 -1.21
CA ALA A 17 4.33 -2.85 -0.05
C ALA A 17 5.49 -3.76 -0.47
N ARG A 18 6.75 -3.32 -0.47
CA ARG A 18 7.42 -2.34 0.43
C ARG A 18 8.06 -1.20 -0.36
N VAL A 19 7.47 -0.01 -0.33
CA VAL A 19 8.11 1.18 -0.92
C VAL A 19 9.30 1.60 -0.04
N LEU A 20 10.46 1.82 -0.66
CA LEU A 20 11.72 2.14 0.00
C LEU A 20 12.08 3.61 -0.28
N PRO A 21 12.07 4.47 0.74
CA PRO A 21 12.37 5.89 0.57
C PRO A 21 13.74 6.14 -0.09
N GLY A 22 13.78 6.89 -1.17
CA GLY A 22 14.99 7.15 -1.96
C GLY A 22 15.48 6.01 -2.85
N LEU A 23 14.76 4.87 -2.92
CA LEU A 23 15.15 3.71 -3.74
C LEU A 23 14.04 3.26 -4.70
N SER A 24 12.79 3.25 -4.23
CA SER A 24 11.63 2.80 -5.03
C SER A 24 10.40 3.70 -4.89
N ASP A 25 10.60 4.93 -4.43
CA ASP A 25 9.55 5.93 -4.20
C ASP A 25 9.60 7.11 -5.20
N SER A 26 10.36 7.00 -6.29
CA SER A 26 10.41 8.09 -7.27
C SER A 26 9.03 8.29 -7.93
N PRO A 27 8.60 9.55 -8.18
CA PRO A 27 7.27 9.82 -8.74
C PRO A 27 6.99 9.04 -10.03
N ARG A 28 7.99 8.95 -10.91
CA ARG A 28 7.89 8.18 -12.17
C ARG A 28 7.67 6.68 -11.95
N GLN A 29 8.34 6.07 -10.95
CA GLN A 29 8.14 4.65 -10.65
C GLN A 29 6.78 4.37 -10.02
N LEU A 30 6.32 5.28 -9.15
CA LEU A 30 4.99 5.19 -8.56
C LEU A 30 3.91 5.29 -9.64
N GLU A 31 3.99 6.31 -10.50
CA GLU A 31 3.07 6.51 -11.62
C GLU A 31 3.07 5.31 -12.57
N ALA A 32 4.24 4.80 -12.98
CA ALA A 32 4.31 3.64 -13.86
C ALA A 32 3.62 2.41 -13.26
N THR A 33 3.74 2.20 -11.94
CA THR A 33 3.06 1.09 -11.25
C THR A 33 1.56 1.29 -11.18
N VAL A 34 1.11 2.51 -10.85
CA VAL A 34 -0.32 2.85 -10.78
C VAL A 34 -0.97 2.77 -12.16
N ALA A 35 -0.33 3.29 -13.20
CA ALA A 35 -0.81 3.22 -14.58
C ALA A 35 -0.98 1.76 -15.03
N ALA A 36 0.04 0.91 -14.81
CA ALA A 36 -0.04 -0.51 -15.14
C ALA A 36 -1.14 -1.25 -14.36
N ALA A 37 -1.36 -0.88 -13.09
CA ALA A 37 -2.46 -1.44 -12.30
C ALA A 37 -3.84 -1.02 -12.85
N ALA A 38 -3.98 0.25 -13.27
CA ALA A 38 -5.20 0.76 -13.88
C ALA A 38 -5.49 0.09 -15.23
N GLU A 39 -4.49 -0.06 -16.09
CA GLU A 39 -4.58 -0.77 -17.38
C GLU A 39 -5.02 -2.24 -17.20
N ALA A 40 -4.56 -2.88 -16.12
CA ALA A 40 -4.97 -4.23 -15.76
C ALA A 40 -6.36 -4.29 -15.10
N GLY A 41 -7.01 -3.15 -14.86
CA GLY A 41 -8.36 -3.05 -14.33
C GLY A 41 -8.47 -3.15 -12.81
N ALA A 42 -7.42 -2.78 -12.05
CA ALA A 42 -7.44 -2.82 -10.59
C ALA A 42 -8.67 -2.09 -9.99
N CYS A 43 -9.39 -2.77 -9.10
CA CYS A 43 -10.52 -2.23 -8.33
C CYS A 43 -10.05 -1.45 -7.10
N PHE A 44 -8.84 -1.71 -6.61
CA PHE A 44 -8.24 -0.98 -5.51
C PHE A 44 -6.72 -0.95 -5.64
N LEU A 45 -6.10 0.05 -5.03
CA LEU A 45 -4.66 0.13 -4.88
C LEU A 45 -4.34 0.82 -3.57
N TRP A 46 -3.32 0.33 -2.86
CA TRP A 46 -2.81 0.97 -1.65
C TRP A 46 -1.28 0.84 -1.61
N ALA A 47 -0.63 1.74 -0.89
CA ALA A 47 0.82 1.74 -0.74
C ALA A 47 1.21 1.93 0.72
N ASN A 48 2.38 1.42 1.08
CA ASN A 48 2.98 1.70 2.38
C ASN A 48 4.51 1.68 2.28
N VAL A 49 5.13 2.44 3.16
CA VAL A 49 6.58 2.38 3.38
C VAL A 49 6.93 1.01 3.97
N VAL A 50 8.12 0.52 3.65
CA VAL A 50 8.66 -0.72 4.21
C VAL A 50 8.50 -0.80 5.73
N TYR A 51 8.18 -2.01 6.21
CA TYR A 51 8.29 -2.37 7.61
C TYR A 51 9.60 -3.12 7.84
N LEU A 52 10.43 -2.64 8.75
CA LEU A 52 11.73 -3.20 9.09
C LEU A 52 11.67 -3.87 10.46
N LYS A 53 11.27 -5.14 10.48
CA LYS A 53 11.25 -5.97 11.70
C LYS A 53 12.64 -5.99 12.35
N PRO A 54 12.74 -6.00 13.70
CA PRO A 54 13.99 -6.32 14.39
C PRO A 54 14.60 -7.63 13.85
N GLY A 55 15.91 -7.66 13.66
CA GLY A 55 16.67 -8.71 12.97
C GLY A 55 16.81 -8.46 11.47
N THR A 56 15.73 -8.03 10.78
CA THR A 56 15.81 -7.68 9.36
C THR A 56 16.36 -6.26 9.16
N LYS A 57 16.06 -5.36 10.09
CA LYS A 57 16.50 -3.97 10.04
C LYS A 57 18.03 -3.89 10.00
N GLU A 58 18.72 -4.64 10.83
CA GLU A 58 20.18 -4.62 10.95
C GLU A 58 20.84 -5.05 9.63
N HIS A 59 20.39 -6.17 9.07
CA HIS A 59 20.85 -6.64 7.76
C HIS A 59 20.53 -5.66 6.62
N PHE A 60 19.38 -4.99 6.68
CA PHE A 60 19.04 -3.97 5.69
C PHE A 60 19.93 -2.73 5.82
N MET A 61 20.29 -2.33 7.05
CA MET A 61 21.23 -1.22 7.28
C MET A 61 22.65 -1.59 6.84
N GLU A 62 23.09 -2.84 7.02
CA GLU A 62 24.37 -3.34 6.49
C GLU A 62 24.39 -3.29 4.96
N PHE A 63 23.31 -3.71 4.31
CA PHE A 63 23.12 -3.58 2.87
C PHE A 63 23.21 -2.12 2.42
N LEU A 64 22.52 -1.19 3.10
CA LEU A 64 22.61 0.23 2.79
C LEU A 64 24.02 0.78 3.00
N ALA A 65 24.71 0.39 4.07
CA ALA A 65 26.08 0.83 4.32
C ALA A 65 27.05 0.42 3.20
N ARG A 66 26.84 -0.77 2.61
CA ARG A 66 27.67 -1.29 1.52
C ARG A 66 27.32 -0.68 0.17
N ASP A 67 26.04 -0.71 -0.20
CA ASP A 67 25.61 -0.46 -1.58
C ASP A 67 25.06 0.97 -1.78
N TYR A 68 24.54 1.59 -0.72
CA TYR A 68 23.92 2.92 -0.75
C TYR A 68 24.34 3.77 0.46
N PRO A 69 25.66 3.99 0.70
CA PRO A 69 26.15 4.57 1.96
C PRO A 69 25.56 5.95 2.26
N GLY A 70 25.24 6.75 1.22
CA GLY A 70 24.59 8.06 1.36
C GLY A 70 23.16 8.01 1.92
N LEU A 71 22.48 6.85 1.89
CA LEU A 71 21.14 6.67 2.44
C LEU A 71 21.16 6.17 3.88
N LEU A 72 22.28 5.65 4.39
CA LEU A 72 22.33 4.99 5.69
C LEU A 72 21.89 5.90 6.84
N ALA A 73 22.43 7.11 6.92
CA ALA A 73 22.09 8.08 7.96
C ALA A 73 20.58 8.38 7.94
N ARG A 74 20.05 8.71 6.76
CA ARG A 74 18.62 8.97 6.56
C ARG A 74 17.76 7.79 7.00
N TYR A 75 18.15 6.56 6.67
CA TYR A 75 17.35 5.38 7.06
C TYR A 75 17.36 5.12 8.56
N ARG A 76 18.46 5.42 9.28
CA ARG A 76 18.47 5.35 10.75
C ARG A 76 17.47 6.34 11.36
N ASP A 77 17.35 7.54 10.79
CA ASP A 77 16.40 8.56 11.24
C ASP A 77 14.95 8.20 10.86
N LEU A 78 14.72 7.68 9.66
CA LEU A 78 13.39 7.27 9.19
C LEU A 78 12.81 6.09 9.97
N PHE A 79 13.68 5.26 10.54
CA PHE A 79 13.31 4.04 11.25
C PHE A 79 13.89 4.03 12.66
N PRO A 80 13.36 4.83 13.61
CA PRO A 80 13.74 4.70 15.02
C PRO A 80 13.25 3.35 15.58
N GLY A 81 12.06 2.90 15.14
CA GLY A 81 11.52 1.57 15.37
C GLY A 81 11.39 0.77 14.07
N ALA A 82 10.47 -0.19 14.06
CA ALA A 82 10.25 -1.06 12.91
C ALA A 82 9.33 -0.43 11.83
N TYR A 83 8.46 0.50 12.24
CA TYR A 83 7.62 1.29 11.35
C TYR A 83 8.20 2.70 11.18
N ALA A 84 8.11 3.23 9.97
CA ALA A 84 8.33 4.65 9.74
C ALA A 84 7.21 5.49 10.42
N PRO A 85 7.53 6.67 10.97
CA PRO A 85 6.53 7.60 11.50
C PRO A 85 5.45 7.95 10.47
N THR A 86 4.26 8.33 10.93
CA THR A 86 3.15 8.71 10.04
C THR A 86 3.52 9.86 9.10
N ALA A 87 4.27 10.85 9.59
CA ALA A 87 4.74 11.98 8.78
C ALA A 87 5.64 11.53 7.60
N VAL A 88 6.36 10.41 7.72
CA VAL A 88 7.17 9.85 6.64
C VAL A 88 6.30 9.12 5.61
N LYS A 89 5.23 8.46 6.08
CA LYS A 89 4.34 7.66 5.22
C LYS A 89 3.34 8.52 4.45
N ALA A 90 2.86 9.62 5.06
CA ALA A 90 1.78 10.42 4.52
C ALA A 90 2.03 10.93 3.09
N PRO A 91 3.20 11.50 2.74
CA PRO A 91 3.45 11.99 1.39
C PRO A 91 3.37 10.89 0.32
N LEU A 92 3.86 9.68 0.63
CA LEU A 92 3.75 8.53 -0.27
C LEU A 92 2.28 8.14 -0.48
N ILE A 93 1.52 8.04 0.61
CA ILE A 93 0.12 7.65 0.57
C ILE A 93 -0.71 8.67 -0.22
N GLU A 94 -0.45 9.97 0.00
CA GLU A 94 -1.08 11.07 -0.73
C GLU A 94 -0.74 11.04 -2.21
N ALA A 95 0.54 10.88 -2.58
CA ALA A 95 0.96 10.79 -3.97
C ALA A 95 0.30 9.61 -4.69
N VAL A 96 0.28 8.44 -4.06
CA VAL A 96 -0.38 7.25 -4.61
C VAL A 96 -1.90 7.45 -4.70
N SER A 97 -2.52 8.11 -3.71
CA SER A 97 -3.94 8.45 -3.74
C SER A 97 -4.29 9.38 -4.90
N ALA A 98 -3.47 10.40 -5.15
CA ALA A 98 -3.64 11.31 -6.27
C ALA A 98 -3.51 10.59 -7.62
N LEU A 99 -2.47 9.76 -7.78
CA LEU A 99 -2.27 8.94 -8.98
C LEU A 99 -3.45 7.98 -9.21
N LYS A 100 -3.96 7.33 -8.16
CA LYS A 100 -5.16 6.48 -8.27
C LYS A 100 -6.35 7.23 -8.84
N GLY A 101 -6.58 8.45 -8.35
CA GLY A 101 -7.66 9.31 -8.85
C GLY A 101 -7.46 9.67 -10.32
N GLN A 102 -6.25 10.07 -10.70
CA GLN A 102 -5.89 10.41 -12.09
C GLN A 102 -6.07 9.23 -13.06
N HIS A 103 -5.73 8.00 -12.63
CA HIS A 103 -5.85 6.80 -13.45
C HIS A 103 -7.20 6.06 -13.29
N GLY A 104 -8.16 6.61 -12.54
CA GLY A 104 -9.50 6.02 -12.40
C GLY A 104 -9.52 4.66 -11.68
N ILE A 105 -8.56 4.42 -10.77
CA ILE A 105 -8.57 3.27 -9.87
C ILE A 105 -9.51 3.57 -8.71
N GLY A 106 -10.60 2.82 -8.64
CA GLY A 106 -11.61 2.99 -7.60
C GLY A 106 -12.50 1.77 -7.49
N ASP A 107 -13.28 1.75 -6.42
CA ASP A 107 -14.23 0.69 -6.14
C ASP A 107 -15.28 0.60 -7.26
N ARG A 108 -15.28 -0.52 -7.99
CA ARG A 108 -16.23 -0.81 -9.07
C ARG A 108 -17.26 -1.86 -8.66
N ARG A 109 -17.37 -2.17 -7.36
CA ARG A 109 -18.37 -3.11 -6.84
C ARG A 109 -19.77 -2.74 -7.30
N GLY A 110 -20.36 -3.60 -8.12
CA GLY A 110 -21.79 -3.58 -8.41
C GLY A 110 -22.63 -4.09 -7.24
N TRP A 111 -21.98 -4.75 -6.27
CA TRP A 111 -22.59 -5.30 -5.07
C TRP A 111 -21.91 -4.77 -3.81
N ARG A 112 -22.67 -4.10 -2.94
CA ARG A 112 -22.23 -3.74 -1.59
C ARG A 112 -22.89 -4.69 -0.60
N ALA A 113 -22.08 -5.33 0.25
CA ALA A 113 -22.63 -6.09 1.37
C ALA A 113 -23.36 -5.12 2.31
N GLU A 114 -24.66 -5.33 2.50
CA GLU A 114 -25.38 -4.64 3.57
C GLU A 114 -24.91 -5.22 4.91
N PRO A 115 -24.68 -4.36 5.93
CA PRO A 115 -24.48 -4.84 7.28
C PRO A 115 -25.68 -5.71 7.69
N PRO A 116 -25.47 -6.81 8.43
CA PRO A 116 -26.59 -7.55 8.98
C PRO A 116 -27.43 -6.60 9.85
N ALA A 117 -28.76 -6.79 9.83
CA ALA A 117 -29.66 -6.03 10.69
C ALA A 117 -29.20 -6.11 12.16
N GLU A 118 -29.32 -5.02 12.90
CA GLU A 118 -28.96 -5.02 14.32
C GLU A 118 -29.74 -6.13 15.05
N PRO A 119 -29.08 -6.93 15.89
CA PRO A 119 -29.75 -8.00 16.60
C PRO A 119 -30.81 -7.42 17.55
N VAL A 120 -32.08 -7.76 17.32
CA VAL A 120 -33.18 -7.39 18.21
C VAL A 120 -33.34 -8.48 19.26
N GLN A 121 -33.26 -8.11 20.54
CA GLN A 121 -33.54 -9.03 21.64
C GLN A 121 -35.02 -9.40 21.62
N LEU A 122 -35.33 -10.68 21.37
CA LEU A 122 -36.69 -11.18 21.47
C LEU A 122 -37.12 -11.16 22.94
N GLY A 123 -38.26 -10.53 23.23
CA GLY A 123 -38.89 -10.64 24.53
C GLY A 123 -39.34 -12.08 24.75
N LEU A 124 -38.85 -12.71 25.82
CA LEU A 124 -39.38 -13.99 26.26
C LEU A 124 -40.81 -13.74 26.75
N ALA A 125 -41.79 -14.40 26.12
CA ALA A 125 -43.13 -14.48 26.68
C ALA A 125 -43.04 -15.30 27.97
N VAL A 126 -43.24 -14.64 29.10
CA VAL A 126 -43.45 -15.25 30.42
C VAL A 126 -44.93 -15.48 30.62
#